data_AF-A0A2D4LSR8-F1
#
_entry.id   AF-A0A2D4LSR8-F1
#
_cell.length_a   1.000
_cell.length_b   1.000
_cell.length_c   1.000
_cell.angle_alpha   90.00
_cell.angle_beta   90.00
_cell.angle_gamma   90.00
#
_symmetry.space_group_name_H-M   'P 1'
#
loop_
_entity.id
_entity.type
_entity.pdbx_description
1 polymer ?
#
loop_
_entity_poly.entity_id
_entity_poly.type
_entity_poly.pdbx_seq_one_letter_code
_entity_poly.pdbx_strand_id
1 'polypeptide(L)'
;TAATEFVADATFNSVRFSAKATSAQVAARRHLWLRHWQADLKTKAKLASSPVSSDLLFGSALDPFLIESRNKRKILPSLSRRSERTFQPFRASSFRPYGQSS
;
A
#
# COMPACT_ATOMS: atom_id res chain seq x y z
N THR A 1 19.75 37.31 17.88
CA THR A 1 20.26 36.04 17.31
C THR A 1 19.46 34.82 17.80
N ALA A 2 18.89 34.81 19.02
CA ALA A 2 18.03 33.69 19.46
C ALA A 2 16.75 33.48 18.62
N ALA A 3 16.08 34.56 18.19
CA ALA A 3 14.86 34.44 17.38
C ALA A 3 15.11 33.80 16.00
N THR A 4 16.25 34.07 15.38
CA THR A 4 16.62 33.51 14.08
C THR A 4 16.93 32.01 14.17
N GLU A 5 17.57 31.58 15.27
CA GLU A 5 17.84 30.16 15.55
C GLU A 5 16.54 29.39 15.78
N PHE A 6 15.62 29.94 16.58
CA PHE A 6 14.31 29.33 16.81
C PHE A 6 13.51 29.14 15.51
N VAL A 7 13.49 30.16 14.63
CA VAL A 7 12.81 30.07 13.34
C VAL A 7 13.46 29.01 12.44
N ALA A 8 14.79 28.89 12.46
CA ALA A 8 15.50 27.85 11.72
C ALA A 8 15.11 26.44 12.20
N ASP A 9 15.09 26.22 13.52
CA ASP A 9 14.68 24.96 14.13
C ASP A 9 13.21 24.62 13.86
N ALA A 10 12.32 25.61 13.96
CA ALA A 10 10.90 25.43 13.66
C ALA A 10 10.70 25.03 12.19
N THR A 11 11.43 25.68 11.28
CA THR A 11 11.38 25.38 9.84
C THR A 11 11.92 23.99 9.55
N PHE A 12 13.06 23.62 10.14
CA PHE A 12 13.63 22.27 9.98
C PHE A 12 12.67 21.19 10.48
N ASN A 13 12.05 21.38 11.65
CA ASN A 13 11.07 20.43 12.18
C ASN A 13 9.83 20.33 11.31
N SER A 14 9.33 21.45 10.79
CA SER A 14 8.18 21.49 9.87
C SER A 14 8.46 20.74 8.56
N VAL A 15 9.64 20.96 7.96
CA VAL A 15 10.08 20.24 6.75
C VAL A 15 10.24 18.74 7.04
N ARG A 16 10.88 18.38 8.16
CA ARG A 16 11.07 16.99 8.56
C ARG A 16 9.74 16.28 8.79
N PHE A 17 8.77 16.93 9.42
CA PHE A 17 7.43 16.40 9.63
C PHE A 17 6.70 16.21 8.30
N SER A 18 6.72 17.24 7.45
CA SER A 18 6.11 17.19 6.11
C SER A 18 6.68 16.04 5.28
N ALA A 19 8.01 15.88 5.25
CA ALA A 19 8.66 14.79 4.54
C ALA A 19 8.23 13.39 5.05
N LYS A 20 8.10 13.24 6.39
CA LYS A 20 7.60 12.00 7.00
C LYS A 20 6.12 11.74 6.67
N ALA A 21 5.30 12.78 6.65
CA ALA A 21 3.89 12.65 6.28
C ALA A 21 3.75 12.20 4.82
N THR A 22 4.53 12.78 3.90
CA THR A 22 4.55 12.37 2.50
C THR A 22 5.04 10.93 2.34
N SER A 23 6.09 10.52 3.06
CA SER A 23 6.58 9.14 2.97
C SER A 23 5.54 8.12 3.49
N ALA A 24 4.84 8.44 4.60
CA ALA A 24 3.75 7.62 5.13
C ALA A 24 2.57 7.52 4.14
N GLN A 25 2.18 8.64 3.52
CA GLN A 25 1.14 8.67 2.49
C GLN A 25 1.50 7.77 1.29
N VAL A 26 2.74 7.87 0.81
CA VAL A 26 3.24 7.02 -0.30
C VAL A 26 3.20 5.55 0.08
N ALA A 27 3.66 5.19 1.29
CA ALA A 27 3.60 3.82 1.78
C ALA A 27 2.16 3.28 1.83
N ALA A 28 1.22 4.05 2.39
CA ALA A 28 -0.20 3.67 2.44
C ALA A 28 -0.78 3.46 1.04
N ARG A 29 -0.49 4.36 0.10
CA ARG A 29 -0.95 4.26 -1.30
C ARG A 29 -0.35 3.03 -1.98
N ARG A 30 0.93 2.71 -1.76
CA ARG A 30 1.55 1.48 -2.26
C ARG A 30 0.84 0.24 -1.75
N HIS A 31 0.57 0.15 -0.44
CA HIS A 31 -0.15 -0.99 0.11
C HIS A 31 -1.57 -1.15 -0.45
N LEU A 32 -2.29 -0.04 -0.67
CA LEU A 32 -3.62 -0.07 -1.27
C LEU A 32 -3.59 -0.63 -2.70
N TRP A 33 -2.66 -0.14 -3.53
CA TRP A 33 -2.49 -0.64 -4.91
C TRP A 33 -2.09 -2.12 -4.94
N LEU A 34 -1.18 -2.54 -4.06
CA LEU A 34 -0.71 -3.94 -3.98
C LEU A 34 -1.75 -4.90 -3.37
N ARG A 35 -2.77 -4.40 -2.66
CA ARG A 35 -3.84 -5.22 -2.08
C ARG A 35 -4.59 -6.01 -3.15
N HIS A 36 -4.89 -5.36 -4.27
CA HIS A 36 -5.68 -5.93 -5.36
C HIS A 36 -4.83 -6.66 -6.41
N TRP A 37 -3.52 -6.40 -6.44
CA TRP A 37 -2.62 -7.11 -7.34
C TRP A 37 -2.39 -8.55 -6.89
N GLN A 38 -2.38 -9.52 -7.82
CA GLN A 38 -2.15 -10.93 -7.51
C GLN A 38 -0.68 -11.28 -7.81
N ALA A 39 0.16 -11.18 -6.78
CA ALA A 39 1.59 -11.49 -6.83
C ALA A 39 2.03 -12.06 -5.48
N ASP A 40 3.18 -12.73 -5.46
CA ASP A 40 3.77 -13.26 -4.24
C ASP A 40 3.96 -12.17 -3.17
N LEU A 41 3.81 -12.57 -1.91
CA LEU A 41 4.02 -11.64 -0.80
C LEU A 41 5.43 -11.05 -0.81
N LYS A 42 6.44 -11.83 -1.25
CA LYS A 42 7.83 -11.39 -1.40
C LYS A 42 7.98 -10.28 -2.43
N THR A 43 7.34 -10.40 -3.59
CA THR A 43 7.41 -9.39 -4.65
C THR A 43 6.63 -8.13 -4.27
N LYS A 44 5.45 -8.28 -3.64
CA LYS A 44 4.71 -7.14 -3.06
C LYS A 44 5.50 -6.39 -2.00
N ALA A 45 6.16 -7.10 -1.08
CA ALA A 45 6.96 -6.49 -0.03
C ALA A 45 8.14 -5.69 -0.61
N LYS A 46 8.86 -6.28 -1.58
CA LYS A 46 9.96 -5.61 -2.29
C LYS A 46 9.51 -4.35 -3.02
N LEU A 47 8.32 -4.38 -3.61
CA LEU A 47 7.77 -3.25 -4.35
C LEU A 47 7.24 -2.14 -3.42
N ALA A 48 6.67 -2.51 -2.26
CA ALA A 48 6.24 -1.56 -1.23
C ALA A 48 7.41 -0.80 -0.61
N SER A 49 8.54 -1.48 -0.37
CA SER A 49 9.75 -0.93 0.25
C SER A 49 10.71 -0.23 -0.73
N SER A 50 10.40 -0.22 -2.03
CA SER A 50 11.22 0.44 -3.05
C SER A 50 11.43 1.93 -2.72
N PRO A 51 12.58 2.54 -3.04
CA PRO A 51 12.76 3.99 -2.92
C PRO A 51 11.64 4.77 -3.63
N VAL A 52 11.28 5.93 -3.11
CA VAL A 52 10.29 6.81 -3.75
C VAL A 52 10.97 7.47 -4.96
N SER A 53 10.49 7.12 -6.15
CA SER A 53 10.78 7.87 -7.37
C SER A 53 9.80 9.04 -7.45
N SER A 54 10.27 10.23 -7.79
CA SER A 54 9.52 11.49 -7.65
C SER A 54 8.19 11.49 -8.42
N ASP A 55 8.14 10.82 -9.56
CA ASP A 55 7.04 10.98 -10.52
C ASP A 55 6.08 9.80 -10.52
N LEU A 56 6.53 8.64 -10.03
CA LEU A 56 5.79 7.38 -10.11
C LEU A 56 5.77 6.66 -8.76
N LEU A 57 4.59 6.16 -8.36
CA LEU A 57 4.38 5.49 -7.07
C LEU A 57 5.37 4.35 -6.79
N PHE A 58 5.72 3.59 -7.82
CA PHE A 58 6.66 2.46 -7.75
C PHE A 58 7.94 2.68 -8.57
N GLY A 59 7.94 3.64 -9.51
CA GLY A 59 9.08 3.92 -10.39
C GLY A 59 9.52 2.71 -11.22
N SER A 60 10.81 2.69 -11.55
CA SER A 60 11.48 1.62 -12.31
C SER A 60 11.49 0.27 -11.60
N ALA A 61 11.22 0.22 -10.28
CA ALA A 61 11.09 -1.04 -9.56
C ALA A 61 9.88 -1.87 -10.00
N LEU A 62 8.92 -1.26 -10.72
CA LEU A 62 7.79 -1.94 -11.30
C LEU A 62 8.12 -2.62 -12.64
N ASP A 63 9.10 -2.11 -13.40
CA ASP A 63 9.40 -2.57 -14.75
C ASP A 63 9.68 -4.07 -14.87
N PRO A 64 10.44 -4.72 -13.96
CA PRO A 64 10.68 -6.16 -14.03
C PRO A 64 9.42 -7.03 -13.86
N PHE A 65 8.35 -6.45 -13.31
CA PHE A 65 7.09 -7.14 -13.05
C PHE A 65 6.03 -6.86 -14.12
N LEU A 66 6.32 -6.01 -15.11
CA LEU A 66 5.39 -5.70 -16.19
C LEU A 66 5.62 -6.66 -17.36
N ILE A 67 4.55 -7.32 -17.80
CA ILE A 67 4.57 -8.14 -19.02
C ILE A 67 4.03 -7.29 -20.16
N GLU A 68 4.68 -7.36 -21.32
CA GLU A 68 4.16 -6.75 -22.53
C GLU A 68 2.96 -7.54 -23.04
N SER A 69 1.78 -6.92 -22.96
CA SER A 69 0.54 -7.48 -23.50
C SER A 69 0.61 -7.53 -25.03
N ARG A 70 -0.26 -8.35 -25.65
CA ARG A 70 -0.49 -8.39 -27.10
C ARG A 70 -0.76 -7.00 -27.71
N ASN A 71 -1.27 -6.07 -26.90
CA ASN A 71 -1.55 -4.68 -27.26
C ASN A 71 -0.33 -3.73 -27.07
N LYS A 72 0.89 -4.25 -26.91
CA LYS A 72 2.13 -3.49 -26.61
C LYS A 72 2.06 -2.60 -25.37
N ARG A 73 1.15 -2.92 -24.45
CA ARG A 73 1.01 -2.23 -23.16
C ARG A 73 1.69 -3.06 -22.09
N LYS A 74 2.53 -2.43 -21.29
CA LYS A 74 3.07 -3.00 -20.06
C LYS A 74 1.94 -3.19 -19.05
N ILE A 75 1.45 -4.42 -18.90
CA ILE A 75 0.43 -4.78 -17.92
C ILE A 75 1.05 -5.60 -16.82
N LEU A 76 0.51 -5.46 -15.61
CA LEU A 76 0.85 -6.39 -14.55
C LEU A 76 0.29 -7.76 -14.92
N PRO A 77 1.08 -8.85 -14.81
CA PRO A 77 0.55 -10.19 -14.91
C PRO A 77 -0.53 -10.35 -13.86
N SER A 78 -1.78 -10.36 -14.29
CA SER A 78 -2.84 -10.94 -13.49
C SER A 78 -2.68 -12.44 -13.65
N LEU A 79 -2.37 -13.15 -12.57
CA LEU A 79 -2.66 -14.57 -12.51
C LEU A 79 -4.18 -14.68 -12.64
N SER A 80 -4.62 -14.87 -13.88
CA SER A 80 -6.02 -15.06 -14.24
C SER A 80 -6.47 -16.37 -13.61
N ARG A 81 -6.95 -16.28 -12.37
CA ARG A 81 -7.81 -17.22 -11.65
C ARG A 81 -8.01 -16.68 -10.22
N ARG A 82 -8.65 -15.51 -10.11
CA ARG A 82 -9.35 -15.22 -8.86
C ARG A 82 -10.58 -16.13 -8.84
N SER A 83 -10.45 -17.28 -8.18
CA SER A 83 -11.57 -17.79 -7.39
C SER A 83 -11.93 -16.63 -6.47
N GLU A 84 -13.10 -16.07 -6.71
CA GLU A 84 -13.77 -15.06 -5.93
C GLU A 84 -14.05 -15.63 -4.54
N ARG A 85 -12.98 -15.87 -3.75
CA ARG A 85 -13.12 -16.00 -2.31
C ARG A 85 -13.37 -14.60 -1.81
N THR A 86 -14.63 -14.20 -1.91
CA THR A 86 -15.26 -13.18 -1.09
C THR A 86 -14.59 -13.26 0.28
N PHE A 87 -13.90 -12.18 0.67
CA PHE A 87 -13.57 -11.99 2.07
C PHE A 87 -14.91 -12.07 2.80
N GLN A 88 -15.21 -13.21 3.42
CA GLN A 88 -16.27 -13.32 4.40
C GLN A 88 -15.62 -12.74 5.66
N PRO A 89 -15.88 -11.48 6.05
CA PRO A 89 -15.56 -11.09 7.41
C PRO A 89 -16.25 -12.11 8.31
N PHE A 90 -15.50 -12.65 9.27
CA PHE A 90 -15.93 -13.60 10.28
C PHE A 90 -17.45 -13.68 10.35
N ARG A 91 -18.02 -14.80 9.87
CA ARG A 91 -19.40 -15.12 10.23
C ARG A 91 -19.36 -15.24 11.75
N ALA A 92 -19.73 -14.15 12.42
CA ALA A 92 -19.95 -14.14 13.85
C ALA A 92 -20.93 -15.28 14.09
N SER A 93 -20.44 -16.31 14.80
CA SER A 93 -21.28 -17.39 15.27
C SER A 93 -22.47 -16.75 15.95
N SER A 94 -23.65 -16.88 15.35
CA SER A 94 -24.88 -16.41 15.95
C SER A 94 -25.01 -17.13 17.28
N PHE A 95 -24.74 -16.41 18.38
CA PHE A 95 -25.10 -16.85 19.72
C PHE A 95 -26.60 -17.17 19.67
N ARG A 96 -26.95 -18.46 19.67
CA ARG A 96 -28.32 -18.89 19.95
C ARG A 96 -28.47 -18.88 21.47
N PRO A 97 -29.33 -18.06 22.07
CA PRO A 97 -29.74 -18.31 23.44
C PRO A 97 -30.49 -19.65 23.45
N TYR A 98 -30.04 -20.58 24.30
CA TYR A 98 -30.77 -21.80 24.58
C TYR A 98 -32.17 -21.41 25.08
N GLY A 99 -33.20 -21.94 24.41
CA GLY A 99 -34.57 -21.79 24.85
C GLY A 99 -34.76 -22.36 26.23
N GLN A 100 -35.42 -21.61 27.11
CA GLN A 100 -36.08 -22.15 28.29
C GLN A 100 -37.10 -23.19 27.83
N SER A 101 -36.86 -24.45 28.18
CA SER A 101 -37.92 -25.46 28.28
C SER A 101 -38.60 -25.33 29.64
N SER A 102 -39.91 -25.54 29.61
CA SER A 102 -40.93 -25.46 30.65
C SER A 102 -40.58 -26.05 32.02
#